data_AF-I8U0G8-F1
#
_entry.id   AF-I8U0G8-F1
#
_cell.length_a   1.000
_cell.length_b   1.000
_cell.length_c   1.000
_cell.angle_alpha   90.00
_cell.angle_beta   90.00
_cell.angle_gamma   90.00
#
_symmetry.space_group_name_H-M   'P 1'
#
loop_
_entity.id
_entity.type
_entity.pdbx_description
1 polymer ?
#
loop_
_entity_poly.entity_id
_entity_poly.type
_entity_poly.pdbx_seq_one_letter_code
_entity_poly.pdbx_strand_id
1 'polypeptide(L)'
;MHFQALPILAAMLALPALIMGEPDCPYGGYWTWSHEEARSAAAHGIDKWCNNIAPSTFKGGQEVTQCLEVDYDPKNVNLWMKNDSSGDKVLSIDQCKRLLKKIVDSCPAGGSDRTLDGWAPHIVIVPNPGI
;
A
#
# COMPACT_ATOMS: atom_id res chain seq x y z
N MET A 1 42.26 -41.65 1.11
CA MET A 1 41.78 -40.26 0.88
C MET A 1 40.34 -40.21 1.34
N HIS A 2 40.05 -39.53 2.45
CA HIS A 2 38.69 -39.33 2.97
C HIS A 2 38.35 -37.85 2.77
N PHE A 3 37.47 -37.56 1.81
CA PHE A 3 36.90 -36.23 1.63
C PHE A 3 35.76 -36.06 2.64
N GLN A 4 35.98 -35.27 3.68
CA GLN A 4 34.91 -34.82 4.56
C GLN A 4 34.34 -33.52 3.99
N ALA A 5 33.14 -33.62 3.44
CA ALA A 5 32.39 -32.49 2.92
C ALA A 5 32.08 -31.50 4.05
N LEU A 6 32.33 -30.22 3.79
CA LEU A 6 32.02 -29.10 4.67
C LEU A 6 30.51 -29.07 4.98
N PRO A 7 30.08 -28.96 6.24
CA PRO A 7 28.68 -28.70 6.54
C PRO A 7 28.39 -27.26 6.11
N ILE A 8 27.46 -27.13 5.16
CA ILE A 8 26.92 -25.86 4.69
C ILE A 8 26.31 -25.17 5.91
N LEU A 9 26.96 -24.12 6.40
CA LEU A 9 26.41 -23.20 7.37
C LEU A 9 25.22 -22.51 6.68
N ALA A 10 24.02 -23.06 6.87
CA ALA A 10 22.78 -22.43 6.48
C ALA A 10 22.68 -21.13 7.29
N ALA A 11 23.04 -20.02 6.65
CA ALA A 11 22.67 -18.69 7.12
C ALA A 11 21.14 -18.66 7.13
N MET A 12 20.55 -18.91 8.30
CA MET A 12 19.17 -18.55 8.55
C MET A 12 19.12 -17.03 8.51
N LEU A 13 18.90 -16.49 7.31
CA LEU A 13 18.26 -15.20 7.13
C LEU A 13 16.87 -15.34 7.73
N ALA A 14 16.80 -15.28 9.06
CA ALA A 14 15.60 -14.85 9.75
C ALA A 14 15.39 -13.42 9.28
N LEU A 15 14.70 -13.27 8.15
CA LEU A 15 14.00 -12.04 7.83
C LEU A 15 13.29 -11.66 9.13
N PRO A 16 13.50 -10.44 9.66
CA PRO A 16 12.57 -9.94 10.64
C PRO A 16 11.23 -10.04 9.94
N ALA A 17 10.35 -10.92 10.42
CA ALA A 17 8.95 -10.79 10.15
C ALA A 17 8.61 -9.44 10.77
N LEU A 18 8.72 -8.38 9.95
CA LEU A 18 8.08 -7.12 10.24
C LEU A 18 6.64 -7.53 10.51
N ILE A 19 6.27 -7.51 11.79
CA ILE A 19 4.91 -7.71 12.24
C ILE A 19 4.17 -6.48 11.74
N MET A 20 3.83 -6.52 10.46
CA MET A 20 3.06 -5.52 9.77
C MET A 20 1.66 -5.65 10.36
N GLY A 21 1.26 -4.72 11.23
CA GLY A 21 -0.07 -4.74 11.83
C GLY A 21 -1.15 -4.74 10.75
N GLU A 22 -2.29 -5.37 10.97
CA GLU A 22 -3.35 -5.37 9.97
C GLU A 22 -3.82 -3.95 9.66
N PRO A 23 -4.14 -3.62 8.39
CA PRO A 23 -4.74 -2.34 8.07
C PRO A 23 -6.08 -2.17 8.80
N ASP A 24 -6.43 -0.92 9.11
CA ASP A 24 -7.75 -0.58 9.63
C ASP A 24 -8.75 -0.59 8.46
N CYS A 25 -9.58 -1.64 8.43
CA CYS A 25 -10.61 -1.84 7.44
C CYS A 25 -11.98 -1.41 8.02
N PRO A 26 -12.74 -0.54 7.34
CA PRO A 26 -14.06 -0.16 7.80
C PRO A 26 -15.01 -1.37 7.82
N TYR A 27 -15.80 -1.49 8.89
CA TYR A 27 -16.90 -2.46 8.99
C TYR A 27 -18.09 -1.98 8.15
N GLY A 28 -17.99 -2.14 6.82
CA GLY A 28 -19.04 -1.76 5.88
C GLY A 28 -18.53 -0.90 4.72
N GLY A 29 -19.29 -0.87 3.62
CA GLY A 29 -18.93 -0.19 2.38
C GLY A 29 -19.14 -1.09 1.16
N TYR A 30 -18.85 -0.55 -0.03
CA TYR A 30 -18.83 -1.33 -1.26
C TYR A 30 -17.61 -2.24 -1.25
N TRP A 31 -17.82 -3.55 -1.37
CA TRP A 31 -16.73 -4.54 -1.41
C TRP A 31 -16.05 -4.53 -2.78
N THR A 32 -15.67 -3.36 -3.28
CA THR A 32 -15.11 -3.18 -4.62
C THR A 32 -13.93 -4.11 -4.88
N TRP A 33 -13.06 -4.33 -3.89
CA TRP A 33 -11.89 -5.20 -4.04
C TRP A 33 -12.21 -6.71 -3.94
N SER A 34 -13.47 -7.12 -3.77
CA SER A 34 -13.85 -8.53 -3.92
C SER A 34 -13.85 -8.99 -5.38
N HIS A 35 -13.85 -8.05 -6.33
CA HIS A 35 -13.79 -8.34 -7.76
C HIS A 35 -12.36 -8.21 -8.29
N GLU A 36 -11.94 -9.16 -9.13
CA GLU A 36 -10.58 -9.20 -9.67
C GLU A 36 -10.28 -8.02 -10.59
N GLU A 37 -11.26 -7.64 -11.42
CA GLU A 37 -11.17 -6.53 -12.35
C GLU A 37 -10.92 -5.21 -11.62
N ALA A 38 -11.60 -5.02 -10.49
CA ALA A 38 -11.44 -3.87 -9.61
C ALA A 38 -10.02 -3.78 -9.04
N ARG A 39 -9.52 -4.90 -8.49
CA ARG A 39 -8.16 -4.98 -7.92
C ARG A 39 -7.10 -4.73 -8.99
N SER A 40 -7.30 -5.26 -10.19
CA SER A 40 -6.40 -5.04 -11.33
C SER A 40 -6.35 -3.57 -11.75
N ALA A 41 -7.52 -2.93 -11.91
CA ALA A 41 -7.62 -1.50 -12.24
C ALA A 41 -6.97 -0.62 -11.16
N ALA A 42 -7.23 -0.93 -9.88
CA ALA A 42 -6.62 -0.24 -8.75
C ALA A 42 -5.10 -0.42 -8.70
N ALA A 43 -4.59 -1.63 -8.99
CA ALA A 43 -3.16 -1.89 -9.04
C ALA A 43 -2.47 -1.04 -10.11
N HIS A 44 -3.08 -0.93 -11.30
CA HIS A 44 -2.56 -0.06 -12.37
C HIS A 44 -2.60 1.42 -11.98
N GLY A 45 -3.69 1.89 -11.36
CA GLY A 45 -3.82 3.26 -10.86
C GLY A 45 -2.80 3.60 -9.76
N ILE A 46 -2.61 2.70 -8.80
CA ILE A 46 -1.61 2.82 -7.72
C ILE A 46 -0.20 2.84 -8.31
N ASP A 47 0.10 1.98 -9.28
CA ASP A 47 1.41 1.96 -9.94
C ASP A 47 1.71 3.32 -10.57
N LYS A 48 0.79 3.84 -11.39
CA LYS A 48 0.92 5.16 -12.02
C LYS A 48 1.09 6.27 -10.97
N TRP A 49 0.29 6.26 -9.90
CA TRP A 49 0.36 7.29 -8.87
C TRP A 49 1.69 7.27 -8.12
N CYS A 50 2.14 6.09 -7.68
CA CYS A 50 3.40 5.93 -6.98
C CYS A 50 4.60 6.35 -7.83
N ASN A 51 4.59 6.11 -9.15
CA ASN A 51 5.65 6.60 -10.04
C ASN A 51 5.64 8.14 -10.20
N ASN A 52 4.52 8.81 -9.92
CA ASN A 52 4.41 10.27 -10.00
C ASN A 52 4.86 10.97 -8.70
N ILE A 53 4.54 10.38 -7.55
CA ILE A 53 4.82 10.97 -6.23
C ILE A 53 6.09 10.42 -5.57
N ALA A 54 6.75 9.44 -6.19
CA ALA A 54 7.96 8.83 -5.69
C ALA A 54 8.95 8.51 -6.85
N PRO A 55 10.27 8.49 -6.60
CA PRO A 55 10.92 8.78 -5.32
C PRO A 55 10.80 10.27 -4.95
N SER A 56 10.53 10.56 -3.68
CA SER A 56 10.36 11.95 -3.21
C SER A 56 10.59 12.06 -1.71
N THR A 57 11.07 13.22 -1.26
CA THR A 57 11.14 13.53 0.18
C THR A 57 9.87 14.25 0.61
N PHE A 58 9.19 13.69 1.61
CA PHE A 58 8.04 14.29 2.28
C PHE A 58 8.49 14.86 3.60
N LYS A 59 8.15 16.12 3.87
CA LYS A 59 8.37 16.72 5.20
C LYS A 59 7.53 16.02 6.25
N GLY A 60 7.93 16.14 7.52
CA GLY A 60 7.10 15.66 8.63
C GLY A 60 5.68 16.23 8.55
N GLY A 61 4.67 15.36 8.58
CA GLY A 61 3.26 15.72 8.45
C GLY A 61 2.76 16.02 7.03
N GLN A 62 3.63 16.03 6.00
CA GLN A 62 3.21 16.30 4.63
C GLN A 62 2.32 15.18 4.09
N GLU A 63 1.27 15.57 3.37
CA GLU A 63 0.32 14.68 2.73
C GLU A 63 0.15 14.97 1.24
N VAL A 64 -0.20 13.93 0.47
CA VAL A 64 -0.57 14.02 -0.94
C VAL A 64 -1.83 13.19 -1.16
N THR A 65 -2.77 13.74 -1.91
CA THR A 65 -4.03 13.09 -2.29
C THR A 65 -4.21 13.13 -3.79
N GLN A 66 -4.75 12.06 -4.35
CA GLN A 66 -5.26 12.06 -5.70
C GLN A 66 -6.55 11.24 -5.79
N CYS A 67 -7.58 11.83 -6.41
CA CYS A 67 -8.71 11.07 -6.93
C CYS A 67 -8.28 10.42 -8.24
N LEU A 68 -8.32 9.10 -8.29
CA LEU A 68 -8.05 8.30 -9.48
C LEU A 68 -9.36 7.79 -10.05
N GLU A 69 -9.57 8.10 -11.33
CA GLU A 69 -10.56 7.40 -12.13
C GLU A 69 -10.04 5.99 -12.43
N VAL A 70 -10.82 4.98 -12.07
CA VAL A 70 -10.59 3.58 -12.39
C VAL A 70 -11.68 3.11 -13.34
N ASP A 71 -11.31 2.30 -14.33
CA ASP A 71 -12.24 1.75 -15.33
C ASP A 71 -13.06 0.56 -14.77
N TYR A 72 -13.60 0.72 -13.56
CA TYR A 72 -14.41 -0.25 -12.84
C TYR A 72 -15.37 0.49 -11.88
N ASP A 73 -16.55 -0.05 -11.58
CA ASP A 73 -17.49 0.58 -10.64
C ASP A 73 -17.17 0.21 -9.18
N PRO A 74 -17.00 1.17 -8.25
CA PRO A 74 -17.09 2.61 -8.42
C PRO A 74 -15.89 3.22 -9.12
N LYS A 75 -16.20 4.14 -10.05
CA LYS A 75 -15.25 4.75 -10.98
C LYS A 75 -14.15 5.57 -10.33
N ASN A 76 -14.26 5.89 -9.05
CA ASN A 76 -13.35 6.84 -8.39
C ASN A 76 -12.78 6.24 -7.11
N VAL A 77 -11.46 6.36 -6.96
CA VAL A 77 -10.72 5.95 -5.77
C VAL A 77 -9.85 7.11 -5.32
N ASN A 78 -10.04 7.58 -4.09
CA ASN A 78 -9.13 8.54 -3.49
C ASN A 78 -7.96 7.81 -2.84
N LEU A 79 -6.77 8.03 -3.38
CA LEU A 79 -5.53 7.63 -2.75
C LEU A 79 -4.97 8.79 -1.94
N TRP A 80 -4.59 8.51 -0.69
CA TRP A 80 -3.98 9.47 0.22
C TRP A 80 -2.73 8.85 0.86
N MET A 81 -1.67 9.63 0.95
CA MET A 81 -0.40 9.24 1.57
C MET A 81 0.11 10.38 2.41
N LYS A 82 0.42 10.10 3.68
CA LYS A 82 1.01 11.07 4.60
C LYS A 82 2.28 10.53 5.26
N ASN A 83 3.28 11.39 5.38
CA ASN A 83 4.39 11.16 6.31
C ASN A 83 3.91 11.48 7.74
N ASP A 84 3.62 10.45 8.54
CA ASP A 84 3.16 10.58 9.91
C ASP A 84 4.32 10.73 10.92
N SER A 85 5.56 10.76 10.43
CA SER A 85 6.74 11.03 11.25
C SER A 85 6.90 12.54 11.50
N SER A 86 7.57 12.91 12.60
CA SER A 86 7.89 14.30 12.91
C SER A 86 9.01 14.89 12.05
N GLY A 87 9.77 14.03 11.34
CA GLY A 87 10.88 14.42 10.47
C GLY A 87 10.67 14.00 9.02
N ASP A 88 11.53 14.51 8.15
CA ASP A 88 11.47 14.25 6.71
C ASP A 88 11.75 12.77 6.40
N LYS A 89 11.01 12.22 5.43
CA LYS A 89 11.17 10.85 4.95
C LYS A 89 11.15 10.76 3.45
N VAL A 90 11.94 9.84 2.93
CA VAL A 90 11.92 9.51 1.50
C VAL A 90 10.92 8.39 1.27
N LEU A 91 9.93 8.65 0.43
CA LEU A 91 9.06 7.63 -0.11
C LEU A 91 9.71 7.05 -1.36
N SER A 92 10.03 5.75 -1.34
CA SER A 92 10.43 5.04 -2.56
C SER A 92 9.20 4.54 -3.32
N ILE A 93 9.35 4.34 -4.63
CA ILE A 93 8.27 3.80 -5.50
C ILE A 93 7.77 2.46 -4.94
N ASP A 94 8.68 1.54 -4.62
CA ASP A 94 8.28 0.21 -4.13
C ASP A 94 7.62 0.28 -2.74
N GLN A 95 8.06 1.19 -1.87
CA GLN A 95 7.42 1.39 -0.58
C GLN A 95 5.99 1.92 -0.77
N CYS A 96 5.79 2.93 -1.60
CA CYS A 96 4.46 3.45 -1.94
C CYS A 96 3.52 2.34 -2.40
N LYS A 97 3.96 1.51 -3.35
CA LYS A 97 3.17 0.39 -3.88
C LYS A 97 2.84 -0.63 -2.79
N ARG A 98 3.83 -1.04 -1.99
CA ARG A 98 3.63 -2.03 -0.91
C ARG A 98 2.61 -1.55 0.13
N LEU A 99 2.72 -0.28 0.55
CA LEU A 99 1.82 0.33 1.54
C LEU A 99 0.35 0.27 1.09
N LEU A 100 0.08 0.69 -0.16
CA LEU A 100 -1.28 0.75 -0.70
C LEU A 100 -1.81 -0.64 -1.09
N LYS A 101 -0.95 -1.50 -1.67
CA LYS A 101 -1.34 -2.86 -2.06
C LYS A 101 -1.82 -3.66 -0.85
N LYS A 102 -1.18 -3.50 0.31
CA LYS A 102 -1.60 -4.16 1.55
C LYS A 102 -3.05 -3.83 1.91
N ILE A 103 -3.47 -2.58 1.74
CA ILE A 103 -4.87 -2.15 1.97
C ILE A 103 -5.79 -2.80 0.94
N VAL A 104 -5.43 -2.79 -0.35
CA VAL A 104 -6.24 -3.43 -1.41
C VAL A 104 -6.43 -4.93 -1.17
N ASP A 105 -5.39 -5.62 -0.70
CA ASP A 105 -5.41 -7.06 -0.45
C ASP A 105 -6.18 -7.43 0.82
N SER A 106 -6.21 -6.54 1.82
CA SER A 106 -6.76 -6.85 3.16
C SER A 106 -8.15 -6.26 3.40
N CYS A 107 -8.46 -5.11 2.80
CA CYS A 107 -9.70 -4.36 3.09
C CYS A 107 -10.61 -4.29 1.87
N PRO A 108 -11.68 -5.11 1.76
CA PRO A 108 -12.55 -5.17 0.59
C PRO A 108 -13.17 -3.83 0.15
N ALA A 109 -13.29 -2.88 1.08
CA ALA A 109 -13.95 -1.58 0.89
C ALA A 109 -12.98 -0.37 0.98
N GLY A 110 -11.68 -0.59 0.77
CA GLY A 110 -10.66 0.41 1.09
C GLY A 110 -10.38 0.45 2.59
N GLY A 111 -9.46 1.31 3.02
CA GLY A 111 -9.00 1.30 4.41
C GLY A 111 -7.75 2.16 4.59
N SER A 112 -7.24 2.16 5.82
CA SER A 112 -6.01 2.89 6.16
C SER A 112 -5.00 1.98 6.83
N ASP A 113 -3.72 2.35 6.77
CA ASP A 113 -2.70 1.68 7.57
C ASP A 113 -1.81 2.73 8.21
N ARG A 114 -1.69 2.71 9.53
CA ARG A 114 -0.78 3.60 10.29
C ARG A 114 0.29 2.82 11.05
N THR A 115 0.34 1.52 10.85
CA THR A 115 1.27 0.62 11.56
C THR A 115 2.64 0.59 10.90
N LEU A 116 2.79 1.21 9.73
CA LEU A 116 3.97 1.06 8.87
C LEU A 116 4.87 2.28 8.90
N ASP A 117 6.02 2.14 9.56
CA ASP A 117 7.21 2.99 9.38
C ASP A 117 6.92 4.48 9.25
N GLY A 118 6.02 5.03 10.07
CA GLY A 118 5.66 6.45 10.08
C GLY A 118 5.09 6.97 8.76
N TRP A 119 4.48 6.10 7.96
CA TRP A 119 3.61 6.42 6.84
C TRP A 119 2.17 6.10 7.21
N ALA A 120 1.26 6.92 6.72
CA ALA A 120 -0.17 6.69 6.83
C ALA A 120 -0.77 6.69 5.41
N PRO A 121 -0.78 5.55 4.70
CA PRO A 121 -1.63 5.37 3.51
C PRO A 121 -3.12 5.28 3.87
N HIS A 122 -3.96 5.77 2.98
CA HIS A 122 -5.42 5.64 3.06
C HIS A 122 -6.02 5.53 1.64
N ILE A 123 -6.96 4.60 1.47
CA ILE A 123 -7.69 4.37 0.22
C ILE A 123 -9.16 4.50 0.53
N VAL A 124 -9.83 5.50 -0.07
CA VAL A 124 -11.28 5.69 0.04
C VAL A 124 -11.92 5.40 -1.30
N ILE A 125 -12.90 4.53 -1.27
CA ILE A 125 -13.72 4.20 -2.42
C ILE A 125 -14.81 5.27 -2.54
N VAL A 126 -14.81 6.01 -3.65
CA VAL A 126 -15.74 7.12 -3.87
C VAL A 126 -16.84 6.64 -4.82
N PRO A 127 -18.09 6.45 -4.34
CA PRO A 127 -19.20 6.14 -5.22
C PRO A 127 -19.37 7.27 -6.24
N ASN A 128 -19.62 6.89 -7.49
CA ASN A 128 -19.84 7.83 -8.57
C ASN A 128 -21.06 8.72 -8.23
N PRO A 129 -20.97 10.07 -8.23
CA PRO A 129 -22.05 10.95 -7.78
C PRO A 129 -23.28 11.00 -8.73
N GLY A 130 -23.51 9.95 -9.53
CA GLY A 130 -24.48 9.91 -10.62
C GLY A 130 -25.61 8.87 -10.49
N ILE A 131 -25.85 8.32 -9.29
CA ILE A 131 -27.05 7.50 -8.99
C ILE A 131 -27.66 7.97 -7.67
#